data_AF-A0A2K8U7V2-F1
#
_entry.id   AF-A0A2K8U7V2-F1
#
_cell.length_a   1.000
_cell.length_b   1.000
_cell.length_c   1.000
_cell.angle_alpha   90.00
_cell.angle_beta   90.00
_cell.angle_gamma   90.00
#
_symmetry.space_group_name_H-M   'P 1'
#
loop_
_entity.id
_entity.type
_entity.pdbx_description
1 polymer ?
#
loop_
_entity_poly.entity_id
_entity_poly.type
_entity_poly.pdbx_seq_one_letter_code
_entity_poly.pdbx_strand_id
1 'polypeptide(L)' 'MQATKLLLTTDNAGRIQEIPPLPPNARLEAIFLVIEQGESPSAKRKPSPRIVGLGAIHDDPIAPVAAADEWEAKP' A
#
# COMPACT_ATOMS: atom_id res chain seq x y z
N MET A 1 4.05 15.56 31.34
CA MET A 1 4.27 15.70 29.88
C MET A 1 3.06 16.43 29.31
N GLN A 2 3.25 17.58 28.64
CA GLN A 2 2.18 18.29 27.93
C GLN A 2 2.16 17.79 26.48
N ALA A 3 0.98 17.40 25.99
CA ALA A 3 0.79 17.01 24.60
C ALA A 3 -0.18 17.98 23.95
N THR A 4 0.28 18.66 22.88
CA THR A 4 -0.57 19.53 22.07
C THR A 4 -0.99 18.76 20.83
N LYS A 5 -2.30 18.60 20.61
CA LYS A 5 -2.85 18.01 19.38
C LYS A 5 -2.90 19.08 18.30
N LEU A 6 -2.18 18.86 17.20
CA LEU A 6 -2.21 19.72 16.03
C LEU A 6 -2.48 18.87 14.79
N LEU A 7 -3.36 19.36 13.91
CA LEU A 7 -3.59 18.75 12.61
C LEU A 7 -2.64 19.40 11.60
N LEU A 8 -1.80 18.60 10.95
CA LEU A 8 -0.88 19.07 9.93
C LEU A 8 -1.47 18.76 8.56
N THR A 9 -1.46 19.76 7.68
CA THR A 9 -1.90 19.60 6.29
C THR A 9 -0.69 19.71 5.37
N THR A 10 -0.59 18.83 4.38
CA THR A 10 0.45 18.87 3.36
C THR A 10 -0.06 19.50 2.07
N ASP A 11 0.83 20.11 1.30
CA ASP A 11 0.54 20.59 -0.06
C ASP A 11 0.64 19.45 -1.10
N ASN A 12 0.40 19.77 -2.38
CA ASN A 12 0.50 18.80 -3.48
C ASN A 12 1.93 18.24 -3.68
N ALA A 13 2.95 18.87 -3.10
CA ALA A 13 4.34 18.41 -3.12
C ALA A 13 4.71 17.66 -1.82
N GLY A 14 3.75 17.45 -0.91
CA GLY A 14 3.96 16.76 0.37
C GLY A 14 4.62 17.62 1.45
N ARG A 15 4.72 18.94 1.27
CA ARG A 15 5.30 19.85 2.27
C ARG A 15 4.24 20.26 3.28
N ILE A 16 4.61 20.34 4.55
CA ILE A 16 3.74 20.90 5.60
C ILE A 16 3.44 22.36 5.24
N GLN A 17 2.16 22.72 5.14
CA GLN A 17 1.75 24.06 4.72
C GLN A 17 2.08 25.12 5.78
N GLU A 18 1.85 24.79 7.06
CA GLU A 18 2.08 25.71 8.17
C GLU A 18 2.76 24.99 9.34
N ILE A 19 3.85 25.58 9.84
CA ILE A 19 4.56 25.11 11.03
C ILE A 19 4.04 25.92 12.23
N PRO A 20 3.56 25.28 13.30
CA PRO A 20 3.08 25.99 14.48
C PRO A 20 4.21 26.74 15.18
N PRO A 21 3.88 27.78 15.97
CA PRO A 21 4.85 28.43 16.83
C PRO A 21 5.42 27.43 17.85
N LEU A 22 6.74 27.36 17.94
CA LEU A 22 7.47 26.49 18.85
C LEU A 22 8.02 27.30 20.04
N PRO A 23 8.23 26.68 21.21
CA PRO A 23 8.80 27.37 22.36
C PRO A 23 10.25 27.82 22.08
N PRO A 24 10.67 29.00 22.60
CA PRO A 24 12.03 29.48 22.41
C PRO A 24 13.04 28.55 23.07
N ASN A 25 14.17 28.32 22.40
CA ASN A 25 15.29 27.49 22.89
C ASN A 25 14.92 26.05 23.26
N ALA A 26 13.83 25.50 22.71
CA ALA A 26 13.41 24.14 22.97
C ALA A 26 13.97 23.15 21.93
N ARG A 27 14.32 21.95 22.38
CA ARG A 27 14.59 20.79 21.51
C ARG A 27 13.35 19.91 21.49
N LEU A 28 12.84 19.66 20.29
CA LEU A 28 11.62 18.90 20.06
C LEU A 28 11.94 17.72 19.15
N GLU A 29 11.33 16.58 19.46
CA GLU A 29 11.34 15.37 18.63
C GLU A 29 9.88 15.05 18.29
N ALA A 30 9.62 14.76 17.02
CA ALA A 30 8.29 14.45 16.53
C ALA A 30 8.34 13.19 15.65
N ILE A 31 7.36 12.31 15.85
CA ILE A 31 7.16 11.12 15.03
C ILE A 31 5.85 11.32 14.27
N PHE A 32 5.91 11.21 12.95
CA PHE A 32 4.74 11.29 12.08
C PHE A 32 4.31 9.89 11.67
N LEU A 33 3.03 9.57 11.90
CA LEU A 33 2.39 8.34 11.40
C LEU A 33 1.39 8.73 10.32
N VAL A 34 1.61 8.25 9.09
CA VAL A 34 0.67 8.43 7.99
C VAL A 34 -0.46 7.40 8.17
N ILE A 35 -1.66 7.87 8.51
CA ILE A 35 -2.82 7.00 8.76
C ILE A 35 -3.52 6.58 7.47
N GLU A 36 -3.62 7.51 6.52
CA GLU A 36 -4.16 7.26 5.18
C GLU A 36 -3.33 8.06 4.17
N GLN A 37 -2.81 7.37 3.16
CA GLN A 37 -2.23 7.99 1.99
C GLN A 37 -3.27 7.86 0.88
N GLY A 38 -3.74 8.97 0.32
CA GLY A 38 -4.63 8.92 -0.84
C GLY A 38 -4.01 8.03 -1.91
N GLU A 39 -4.83 7.23 -2.60
CA GLU A 39 -4.34 6.32 -3.64
C GLU A 39 -3.46 7.12 -4.61
N SER A 40 -2.14 6.90 -4.57
CA SER A 40 -1.31 7.20 -5.72
C SER A 40 -1.98 6.47 -6.89
N PRO A 41 -2.25 7.10 -8.04
CA PRO A 41 -2.88 6.42 -9.16
C PRO A 41 -2.02 5.22 -9.48
N SER A 42 -2.44 4.04 -9.00
CA SER A 42 -1.67 2.85 -9.24
C SER A 42 -1.72 2.69 -10.74
N ALA A 43 -0.56 2.80 -11.38
CA ALA A 43 -0.42 2.44 -12.77
C ALA A 43 -0.68 0.93 -12.81
N LYS A 44 -1.97 0.54 -12.81
CA LYS A 44 -2.38 -0.86 -12.90
C LYS A 44 -1.69 -1.39 -14.13
N ARG A 45 -0.76 -2.32 -13.92
CA ARG A 45 0.01 -2.91 -15.01
C ARG A 45 -1.00 -3.56 -15.96
N LYS A 46 -1.13 -2.99 -17.15
CA LYS A 46 -1.94 -3.60 -18.21
C LYS A 46 -1.06 -4.59 -18.97
N PRO A 47 -1.60 -5.73 -19.42
CA PRO A 47 -0.86 -6.61 -20.32
C PRO A 47 -0.45 -5.85 -21.58
N SER A 48 0.63 -6.28 -22.24
CA SER A 48 1.03 -5.68 -23.53
C SER A 48 -0.12 -5.74 -24.53
N PRO A 49 -0.35 -4.71 -25.36
CA PRO A 49 -1.40 -4.72 -26.38
C PRO A 49 -1.31 -5.94 -27.32
N ARG A 50 -0.12 -6.51 -27.47
CA ARG A 50 0.13 -7.72 -28.27
C ARG A 50 -0.51 -9.00 -27.71
N ILE A 51 -0.83 -9.05 -26.42
CA ILE A 51 -1.30 -10.27 -25.74
C ILE A 51 -2.66 -10.11 -25.05
N VAL A 52 -3.17 -8.88 -24.95
CA VAL A 52 -4.50 -8.62 -24.39
C VAL A 52 -5.55 -9.39 -25.20
N GLY A 53 -6.31 -10.25 -24.53
CA GLY A 53 -7.41 -11.01 -25.14
C GLY A 53 -7.00 -12.24 -25.97
N LEU A 54 -5.70 -12.54 -26.08
CA LEU A 54 -5.23 -13.73 -26.79
C LEU A 54 -5.22 -15.01 -25.93
N GLY A 55 -5.15 -14.86 -24.61
CA GLY A 55 -5.18 -16.00 -23.68
C GLY A 55 -6.61 -16.33 -23.27
N ALA A 56 -7.01 -17.59 -23.44
CA ALA A 56 -8.19 -18.16 -22.82
C ALA A 56 -7.75 -19.15 -21.74
N ILE A 57 -8.34 -19.04 -20.55
CA ILE A 57 -8.18 -20.04 -19.49
C ILE A 57 -9.27 -21.08 -19.74
N HIS A 58 -8.86 -22.28 -20.14
CA HIS A 58 -9.79 -23.35 -20.52
C HIS A 58 -10.23 -24.21 -19.33
N ASP A 59 -9.39 -24.34 -18.30
CA ASP A 59 -9.63 -25.14 -17.11
C ASP A 59 -9.61 -24.26 -15.85
N ASP A 60 -10.06 -24.79 -14.70
CA ASP A 60 -9.91 -24.08 -13.43
C ASP A 60 -8.40 -23.97 -13.09
N PRO A 61 -7.82 -22.76 -13.10
CA PRO A 61 -6.39 -22.57 -12.91
C PRO A 61 -5.93 -22.85 -11.47
N ILE A 62 -6.87 -23.05 -10.54
CA ILE A 62 -6.60 -23.30 -9.12
C ILE A 62 -6.94 -24.74 -8.76
N ALA A 63 -7.48 -25.54 -9.69
CA ALA A 63 -7.81 -26.93 -9.43
C ALA A 63 -6.56 -27.74 -9.03
N PRO A 64 -6.68 -28.67 -8.06
CA PRO A 64 -5.60 -29.57 -7.71
C PRO A 64 -5.18 -30.41 -8.93
N VAL A 65 -3.87 -30.49 -9.18
CA VAL A 65 -3.30 -31.30 -10.27
C VAL A 65 -3.37 -32.80 -9.98
N ALA A 66 -3.38 -33.17 -8.70
CA ALA A 66 -3.38 -34.55 -8.22
C ALA A 66 -4.67 -34.82 -7.45
N ALA A 67 -5.14 -36.06 -7.52
CA ALA A 67 -6.30 -36.50 -6.76
C ALA A 67 -5.95 -36.58 -5.24
N ALA A 68 -6.97 -36.48 -4.39
CA ALA A 68 -6.76 -36.41 -2.94
C ALA A 68 -6.14 -37.69 -2.34
N ASP A 69 -6.36 -38.84 -2.98
CA ASP A 69 -5.78 -40.14 -2.63
C ASP A 69 -4.31 -40.26 -3.03
N GLU A 70 -3.87 -39.59 -4.10
CA GLU A 70 -2.46 -39.48 -4.48
C GLU A 70 -1.65 -38.66 -3.46
N TRP A 71 -2.31 -37.76 -2.74
CA TRP A 71 -1.71 -36.97 -1.65
C TRP A 71 -1.40 -37.79 -0.40
N GLU A 72 -2.17 -38.85 -0.15
CA GLU A 72 -2.09 -39.67 1.07
C GLU A 72 -1.27 -40.96 0.88
N ALA A 73 -0.70 -41.17 -0.31
CA ALA A 73 0.21 -42.28 -0.57
C ALA A 73 1.51 -42.09 0.23
N LYS A 74 1.56 -42.66 1.44
CA LYS A 74 2.79 -42.77 2.22
C LYS A 74 3.78 -43.72 1.51
N PRO A 75 5.10 -43.44 1.59
CA PRO A 75 6.15 -44.27 0.99
C PRO A 75 6.25 -45.67 1.61
#